data_AF-A0A964J7P9-F1
#
_entry.id   AF-A0A964J7P9-F1
#
_cell.length_a   1.000
_cell.length_b   1.000
_cell.length_c   1.000
_cell.angle_alpha   90.00
_cell.angle_beta   90.00
_cell.angle_gamma   90.00
#
_symmetry.space_group_name_H-M   'P 1'
#
loop_
_entity.id
_entity.type
_entity.pdbx_description
1 polymer ?
#
loop_
_entity_poly.entity_id
_entity_poly.type
_entity_poly.pdbx_seq_one_letter_code
_entity_poly.pdbx_strand_id
1 'polypeptide(L)'
;MHAPVHPALCHPTTRLAVAGNLADADADKLIRAERIWRTLQGMLRITLGRDAYETRPAASEAHLLRACAAAGRDAPDMVGLRADLDNMAVDVRTVFTR
;
A
#
# COMPACT_ATOMS: atom_id res chain seq x y z
N MET A 1 -10.07 22.32 -11.18
CA MET A 1 -8.94 21.51 -11.67
C MET A 1 -7.65 22.13 -11.14
N HIS A 2 -6.84 21.43 -10.34
CA HIS A 2 -5.63 21.99 -9.70
C HIS A 2 -4.37 21.96 -10.59
N ALA A 3 -4.35 21.10 -11.63
CA ALA A 3 -3.19 20.89 -12.48
C ALA A 3 -2.60 22.16 -13.16
N PRO A 4 -3.39 23.14 -13.63
CA PRO A 4 -2.83 24.37 -14.19
C PRO A 4 -2.02 25.22 -13.20
N VAL A 5 -2.36 25.14 -11.91
CA VAL A 5 -1.71 25.90 -10.82
C VAL A 5 -0.60 25.07 -10.15
N HIS A 6 -0.71 23.74 -10.18
CA HIS A 6 0.26 22.80 -9.61
C HIS A 6 0.63 21.71 -10.63
N PRO A 7 1.51 22.01 -11.61
CA PRO A 7 1.89 21.06 -12.66
C PRO A 7 2.52 19.75 -12.14
N ALA A 8 3.14 19.80 -10.94
CA ALA A 8 3.70 18.63 -10.27
C ALA A 8 2.65 17.54 -9.94
N LEU A 9 1.36 17.89 -9.87
CA LEU A 9 0.27 16.92 -9.69
C LEU A 9 0.12 15.97 -10.88
N CYS A 10 0.62 16.33 -12.06
CA CYS A 10 0.58 15.48 -13.25
C CYS A 10 1.69 14.40 -13.26
N HIS A 11 2.39 14.18 -12.15
CA HIS A 11 3.44 13.18 -12.09
C HIS A 11 2.84 11.75 -12.19
N PRO A 12 3.40 10.86 -13.04
CA PRO A 12 2.84 9.51 -13.26
C PRO A 12 2.94 8.60 -12.03
N THR A 13 3.75 8.97 -11.04
CA THR A 13 3.84 8.29 -9.74
C THR A 13 3.08 9.08 -8.69
N THR A 14 1.98 8.51 -8.20
CA THR A 14 1.08 9.12 -7.20
C THR A 14 1.84 9.62 -5.98
N ARG A 15 2.79 8.83 -5.44
CA ARG A 15 3.66 9.24 -4.32
C ARG A 15 4.36 10.59 -4.50
N LEU A 16 4.79 10.88 -5.72
CA LEU A 16 5.52 12.10 -6.06
C LEU A 16 4.56 13.26 -6.33
N ALA A 17 3.34 12.96 -6.81
CA ALA A 17 2.29 13.96 -6.95
C ALA A 17 1.75 14.45 -5.60
N VAL A 18 1.68 13.58 -4.58
CA VAL A 18 1.17 13.96 -3.25
C VAL A 18 2.21 14.65 -2.35
N ALA A 19 3.51 14.41 -2.59
CA ALA A 19 4.58 15.02 -1.83
C ALA A 19 4.60 16.55 -2.04
N GLY A 20 4.43 17.31 -0.95
CA GLY A 20 4.38 18.78 -0.97
C GLY A 20 3.03 19.40 -1.37
N ASN A 21 2.02 18.58 -1.71
CA ASN A 21 0.67 19.06 -2.05
C ASN A 21 -0.39 18.70 -0.98
N LEU A 22 0.00 17.94 0.05
CA LEU A 22 -0.79 17.58 1.22
C LEU A 22 0.00 17.95 2.48
N ALA A 23 -0.68 18.01 3.63
CA ALA A 23 0.01 18.07 4.91
C ALA A 23 0.92 16.83 5.06
N ASP A 24 2.16 17.06 5.54
CA ASP A 24 3.21 16.04 5.58
C ASP A 24 2.76 14.73 6.24
N ALA A 25 1.98 14.82 7.32
CA ALA A 25 1.46 13.66 8.04
C ALA A 25 0.56 12.77 7.16
N ASP A 26 -0.21 13.35 6.25
CA ASP A 26 -1.14 12.60 5.41
C ASP A 26 -0.51 12.16 4.11
N ALA A 27 0.39 12.97 3.56
CA ALA A 27 1.28 12.51 2.50
C ALA A 27 2.00 11.24 2.98
N ASP A 28 2.65 11.26 4.14
CA ASP A 28 3.32 10.11 4.73
C ASP A 28 2.44 8.86 4.86
N LYS A 29 1.19 9.02 5.35
CA LYS A 29 0.24 7.92 5.44
C LYS A 29 -0.04 7.30 4.07
N LEU A 30 -0.38 8.14 3.07
CA LEU A 30 -0.68 7.69 1.71
C LEU A 30 0.55 7.05 1.02
N ILE A 31 1.72 7.63 1.24
CA ILE A 31 3.00 7.16 0.69
C ILE A 31 3.34 5.76 1.23
N ARG A 32 3.21 5.55 2.54
CA ARG A 32 3.44 4.26 3.20
C ARG A 32 2.43 3.23 2.73
N ALA A 33 1.15 3.61 2.71
CA ALA A 33 0.06 2.79 2.17
C ALA A 33 0.39 2.29 0.76
N GLU A 34 0.65 3.19 -0.17
CA GLU A 34 0.93 2.82 -1.56
C GLU A 34 2.13 1.86 -1.68
N ARG A 35 3.14 1.95 -0.80
CA ARG A 35 4.31 1.03 -0.84
C ARG A 35 3.89 -0.38 -0.47
N ILE A 36 3.13 -0.52 0.61
CA ILE A 36 2.67 -1.81 1.10
C ILE A 36 1.70 -2.46 0.11
N TRP A 37 0.67 -1.74 -0.36
CA TRP A 37 -0.31 -2.30 -1.31
C TRP A 37 0.33 -2.71 -2.64
N ARG A 38 1.25 -1.91 -3.20
CA ARG A 38 1.95 -2.29 -4.44
C ARG A 38 2.82 -3.52 -4.24
N THR A 39 3.50 -3.64 -3.10
CA THR A 39 4.32 -4.80 -2.77
C THR A 39 3.45 -6.05 -2.63
N LEU A 40 2.37 -5.96 -1.86
CA LEU A 40 1.40 -7.02 -1.63
C LEU A 40 0.80 -7.50 -2.97
N GLN A 41 0.28 -6.58 -3.79
CA GLN A 41 -0.31 -6.91 -5.09
C GLN A 41 0.70 -7.53 -6.06
N GLY A 42 1.93 -7.01 -6.08
CA GLY A 42 3.01 -7.57 -6.89
C GLY A 42 3.34 -9.00 -6.49
N MET A 43 3.50 -9.25 -5.20
CA MET A 43 3.78 -10.58 -4.67
C MET A 43 2.63 -11.55 -4.92
N LEU A 44 1.39 -11.16 -4.62
CA LEU A 44 0.22 -12.00 -4.86
C LEU A 44 0.11 -12.40 -6.33
N ARG A 45 0.35 -11.46 -7.27
CA ARG A 45 0.34 -11.75 -8.70
C ARG A 45 1.43 -12.72 -9.14
N ILE A 46 2.60 -12.67 -8.52
CA ILE A 46 3.70 -13.60 -8.81
C ILE A 46 3.41 -14.99 -8.22
N THR A 47 2.88 -15.05 -7.00
CA THR A 47 2.73 -16.32 -6.27
C THR A 47 1.44 -17.07 -6.57
N LEU A 48 0.37 -16.35 -6.93
CA LEU A 48 -0.97 -16.92 -7.16
C LEU A 48 -1.43 -16.78 -8.62
N GLY A 49 -0.73 -16.00 -9.44
CA GLY A 49 -1.20 -15.69 -10.79
C GLY A 49 -2.44 -14.79 -10.79
N ARG A 50 -3.28 -14.93 -11.82
CA ARG A 50 -4.53 -14.16 -11.97
C ARG A 50 -5.72 -14.77 -11.21
N ASP A 51 -5.67 -16.07 -10.97
CA ASP A 51 -6.76 -16.82 -10.34
C ASP A 51 -6.38 -17.08 -8.87
N ALA A 52 -6.83 -16.21 -7.99
CA ALA A 52 -6.61 -16.36 -6.56
C ALA A 52 -7.38 -17.59 -6.07
N TYR A 53 -6.67 -18.66 -5.70
CA TYR A 53 -7.24 -19.80 -5.01
C TYR A 53 -7.56 -19.42 -3.55
N GLU A 54 -8.69 -19.93 -3.04
CA GLU A 54 -9.08 -19.77 -1.63
C GLU A 54 -8.02 -20.31 -0.65
N THR A 55 -7.20 -21.27 -1.12
CA THR A 55 -6.09 -21.83 -0.37
C THR A 55 -4.76 -21.37 -0.98
N ARG A 56 -3.98 -20.64 -0.18
CA ARG A 56 -2.63 -20.22 -0.54
C ARG A 56 -1.61 -21.20 0.04
N PRO A 57 -0.59 -21.62 -0.72
CA PRO A 57 0.49 -22.44 -0.19
C PRO A 57 1.22 -21.74 0.95
N ALA A 58 1.55 -22.46 2.03
CA ALA A 58 2.27 -21.93 3.20
C ALA A 58 3.60 -21.23 2.82
N ALA A 59 4.30 -21.75 1.81
CA ALA A 59 5.52 -21.13 1.28
C ALA A 59 5.29 -19.71 0.77
N SER A 60 4.16 -19.46 0.09
CA SER A 60 3.79 -18.13 -0.42
C SER A 60 3.47 -17.15 0.71
N GLU A 61 3.08 -17.61 1.90
CA GLU A 61 2.79 -16.76 3.05
C GLU A 61 4.05 -16.17 3.66
N ALA A 62 5.06 -17.01 3.91
CA ALA A 62 6.35 -16.58 4.45
C ALA A 62 7.07 -15.60 3.51
N HIS A 63 6.93 -15.77 2.19
CA HIS A 63 7.47 -14.80 1.23
C HIS A 63 6.72 -13.48 1.25
N LEU A 64 5.41 -13.50 1.39
CA LEU A 64 4.60 -12.28 1.48
C LEU A 64 4.92 -11.48 2.74
N LEU A 65 4.98 -12.13 3.90
CA LEU A 65 5.32 -11.48 5.17
C LEU A 65 6.69 -10.82 5.11
N ARG A 66 7.70 -11.52 4.57
CA ARG A 66 9.05 -10.95 4.37
C ARG A 66 9.06 -9.75 3.43
N ALA A 67 8.31 -9.81 2.33
CA ALA A 67 8.22 -8.71 1.38
C ALA A 67 7.53 -7.48 2.00
N CYS A 68 6.46 -7.68 2.76
CA CYS A 68 5.78 -6.61 3.50
C CYS A 68 6.68 -6.00 4.58
N ALA A 69 7.45 -6.82 5.32
CA ALA A 69 8.43 -6.36 6.28
C ALA A 69 9.49 -5.47 5.63
N ALA A 70 10.05 -5.90 4.49
CA ALA A 70 11.01 -5.11 3.72
C ALA A 70 10.40 -3.80 3.18
N ALA A 71 9.09 -3.76 2.94
CA ALA A 71 8.36 -2.55 2.54
C ALA A 71 7.97 -1.65 3.73
N GLY A 72 8.32 -2.02 4.96
CA GLY A 72 8.12 -1.24 6.18
C GLY A 72 6.91 -1.67 7.02
N ARG A 73 6.38 -2.88 6.81
CA ARG A 73 5.29 -3.46 7.61
C ARG A 73 5.66 -4.86 8.08
N ASP A 74 6.23 -4.94 9.27
CA ASP A 74 6.59 -6.20 9.90
C ASP A 74 5.40 -6.73 10.72
N ALA A 75 4.87 -7.88 10.32
CA ALA A 75 3.72 -8.53 10.95
C ALA A 75 4.09 -9.97 11.30
N PRO A 76 3.66 -10.48 12.48
CA PRO A 76 4.08 -11.79 12.97
C PRO A 76 3.51 -12.95 12.14
N ASP A 77 2.31 -12.76 11.58
CA ASP A 77 1.64 -13.73 10.74
C ASP A 77 0.68 -13.04 9.76
N MET A 78 -0.04 -13.84 8.98
CA MET A 78 -0.98 -13.36 7.97
C MET A 78 -2.24 -12.72 8.56
N VAL A 79 -2.63 -13.10 9.78
CA VAL A 79 -3.77 -12.51 10.48
C VAL A 79 -3.40 -11.09 10.93
N GLY A 80 -2.22 -10.93 11.53
CA GLY A 80 -1.64 -9.64 11.90
C GLY A 80 -1.43 -8.75 10.68
N LEU A 81 -0.89 -9.29 9.59
CA LEU A 81 -0.75 -8.52 8.34
C LEU A 81 -2.11 -8.04 7.82
N ARG A 82 -3.15 -8.87 7.89
CA ARG A 82 -4.50 -8.48 7.45
C ARG A 82 -5.09 -7.38 8.34
N ALA A 83 -4.96 -7.51 9.66
CA ALA A 83 -5.42 -6.48 10.59
C ALA A 83 -4.71 -5.14 10.35
N ASP A 84 -3.40 -5.16 10.08
CA ASP A 84 -2.63 -3.96 9.75
C ASP A 84 -3.08 -3.31 8.44
N LEU A 85 -3.42 -4.11 7.42
CA LEU A 85 -3.96 -3.62 6.16
C LEU A 85 -5.34 -3.01 6.33
N ASP A 86 -6.21 -3.60 7.15
CA ASP A 86 -7.54 -3.06 7.45
C ASP A 86 -7.44 -1.72 8.19
N ASN A 87 -6.57 -1.62 9.20
CA ASN A 87 -6.30 -0.35 9.90
C ASN A 87 -5.78 0.72 8.95
N MET A 88 -4.85 0.35 8.07
CA MET A 88 -4.29 1.27 7.10
C MET A 88 -5.33 1.71 6.05
N ALA A 89 -6.29 0.86 5.70
CA ALA A 89 -7.39 1.22 4.82
C ALA A 89 -8.32 2.26 5.47
N VAL A 90 -8.56 2.14 6.79
CA VAL A 90 -9.27 3.15 7.58
C VAL A 90 -8.50 4.47 7.58
N ASP A 91 -7.19 4.46 7.86
CA ASP A 91 -6.35 5.67 7.86
C ASP A 91 -6.40 6.40 6.51
N VAL A 92 -6.25 5.65 5.41
CA VAL A 92 -6.36 6.20 4.06
C VAL A 92 -7.75 6.80 3.85
N ARG A 93 -8.81 6.09 4.23
CA ARG A 93 -10.19 6.59 4.09
C ARG A 93 -10.38 7.91 4.83
N THR A 94 -9.89 8.03 6.05
CA THR A 94 -9.96 9.27 6.84
C THR A 94 -9.28 10.44 6.13
N VAL A 95 -8.13 10.21 5.48
CA VAL A 95 -7.45 11.25 4.69
C VAL A 95 -8.30 11.75 3.52
N PHE A 96 -9.13 10.90 2.93
CA PHE A 96 -10.02 11.24 1.80
C PHE A 96 -11.38 11.83 2.19
N THR A 97 -11.84 11.64 3.43
CA THR A 97 -13.18 12.08 3.87
C THR A 97 -13.19 13.37 4.69
N ARG A 98 -12.04 14.00 4.84
CA ARG A 98 -11.86 15.30 5.50
C ARG A 98 -11.79 16.42 4.46
#